data_AF-A0A6P0XHH6-F1
#
_entry.id   AF-A0A6P0XHH6-F1
#
_cell.length_a   1.000
_cell.length_b   1.000
_cell.length_c   1.000
_cell.angle_alpha   90.00
_cell.angle_beta   90.00
_cell.angle_gamma   90.00
#
_symmetry.space_group_name_H-M   'P 1'
#
loop_
_entity.id
_entity.type
_entity.pdbx_description
1 polymer ?
#
loop_
_entity_poly.entity_id
_entity_poly.type
_entity_poly.pdbx_seq_one_letter_code
_entity_poly.pdbx_strand_id
1 'polypeptide(L)'
;MIQHRPLPDGFQIKTVTISRKADGYYLTLSLEEKSVPALKTEVEPTLKNTLGIDMGLKEFLVTSEGESVPIPQYYRKYQQRLKTLQKRLSRKKKGSKRWLKALLAVAKQHKKADATPRRRQSQAVRPRDDASRKGMLTKRGNAHQAVADKRKDFHFKTANELLLKAEVIAHVDAERRAGGKLKY
;
A
#
# COMPACT_ATOMS: atom_id res chain seq x y z
N MET A 1 11.62 -24.97 -2.17
CA MET A 1 11.39 -23.77 -1.34
C MET A 1 11.69 -22.56 -2.22
N ILE A 2 10.76 -21.61 -2.38
CA ILE A 2 10.99 -20.42 -3.21
C ILE A 2 11.52 -19.31 -2.31
N GLN A 3 12.77 -18.92 -2.49
CA GLN A 3 13.37 -17.80 -1.80
C GLN A 3 13.18 -16.53 -2.64
N HIS A 4 12.62 -15.50 -2.01
CA HIS A 4 12.25 -14.28 -2.70
C HIS A 4 13.45 -13.33 -2.93
N ARG A 5 14.40 -13.31 -1.99
CA ARG A 5 15.69 -12.60 -2.09
C ARG A 5 16.75 -13.39 -1.34
N PRO A 6 18.02 -13.42 -1.82
CA PRO A 6 19.12 -13.98 -1.04
C PRO A 6 19.18 -13.29 0.33
N LEU A 7 19.55 -14.04 1.36
CA LEU A 7 19.82 -13.46 2.68
C LEU A 7 21.12 -12.67 2.55
N PRO A 8 21.13 -11.38 2.88
CA PRO A 8 22.35 -10.59 2.86
C PRO A 8 23.32 -11.07 3.96
N ASP A 9 24.61 -11.04 3.65
CA ASP A 9 25.67 -11.47 4.56
C ASP A 9 25.78 -10.54 5.77
N GLY A 10 26.03 -11.10 6.95
CA GLY A 10 26.21 -10.33 8.20
C GLY A 10 24.93 -10.02 9.00
N PHE A 11 23.76 -10.47 8.54
CA PHE A 11 22.48 -10.22 9.21
C PHE A 11 22.09 -11.35 10.17
N GLN A 12 21.59 -11.00 11.37
CA GLN A 12 21.08 -11.97 12.35
C GLN A 12 19.57 -12.16 12.19
N ILE A 13 19.09 -13.39 12.11
CA ILE A 13 17.64 -13.66 12.06
C ILE A 13 17.06 -13.53 13.46
N LYS A 14 16.21 -12.52 13.69
CA LYS A 14 15.52 -12.30 14.98
C LYS A 14 14.25 -13.12 15.14
N THR A 15 13.45 -13.18 14.09
CA THR A 15 12.12 -13.77 14.19
C THR A 15 11.76 -14.45 12.89
N VAL A 16 11.20 -15.64 13.01
CA VAL A 16 10.64 -16.40 11.89
C VAL A 16 9.13 -16.50 12.10
N THR A 17 8.36 -15.89 11.21
CA THR A 17 6.90 -16.03 11.20
C THR A 17 6.49 -17.01 10.13
N ILE A 18 5.86 -18.12 10.54
CA ILE A 18 5.24 -19.08 9.63
C ILE A 18 3.77 -18.70 9.48
N SER A 19 3.30 -18.57 8.24
CA SER A 19 1.88 -18.34 7.96
C SER A 19 1.36 -19.33 6.91
N ARG A 20 0.24 -19.99 7.22
CA ARG A 20 -0.47 -20.86 6.28
C ARG A 20 -1.52 -20.05 5.52
N LYS A 21 -1.50 -20.11 4.20
CA LYS A 21 -2.50 -19.50 3.32
C LYS A 21 -3.07 -20.54 2.37
N ALA A 22 -4.12 -20.16 1.63
CA ALA A 22 -4.84 -21.05 0.71
C ALA A 22 -3.96 -21.68 -0.39
N ASP A 23 -2.78 -21.13 -0.64
CA ASP A 23 -1.85 -21.58 -1.67
C ASP A 23 -0.52 -22.13 -1.13
N GLY A 24 -0.33 -22.18 0.19
CA GLY A 24 0.89 -22.74 0.79
C GLY A 24 1.29 -22.10 2.12
N TYR A 25 2.42 -22.57 2.64
CA TYR A 25 3.09 -22.00 3.81
C TYR A 25 4.09 -20.92 3.39
N TYR A 26 4.17 -19.87 4.20
CA TYR A 26 5.05 -18.73 3.99
C TYR A 26 5.93 -18.52 5.22
N LEU A 27 7.23 -18.42 5.00
CA LEU A 27 8.22 -18.03 6.00
C LEU A 27 8.56 -16.55 5.81
N THR A 28 8.37 -15.73 6.85
CA THR A 28 8.83 -14.34 6.90
C THR A 28 9.95 -14.25 7.93
N LEU A 29 11.12 -13.81 7.48
CA LEU A 29 12.30 -13.63 8.33
C LEU A 29 12.46 -12.15 8.63
N SER A 30 12.46 -11.79 9.91
CA SER A 30 12.89 -10.48 10.38
C SER A 30 14.39 -10.54 10.67
N LEU A 31 15.15 -9.69 9.99
CA LEU A 31 16.60 -9.60 10.15
C LEU A 31 16.96 -8.40 11.01
N GLU A 32 17.96 -8.55 11.87
CA GLU A 32 18.63 -7.47 12.56
C GLU A 32 20.01 -7.23 11.93
N GLU A 33 20.31 -5.96 11.71
CA GLU A 33 21.62 -5.48 11.30
C GLU A 33 22.18 -4.59 12.41
N LYS A 34 23.32 -5.00 12.99
CA LYS A 34 23.98 -4.25 14.08
C LYS A 34 25.04 -3.26 13.57
N SER A 35 25.36 -3.30 12.27
CA SER A 35 26.31 -2.41 11.60
C SER A 35 25.70 -1.08 11.17
N VAL A 36 24.36 -0.97 11.13
CA VAL A 36 23.72 0.33 10.90
C VAL A 36 24.04 1.20 12.11
N PRO A 37 24.81 2.31 11.95
CA PRO A 37 25.07 3.20 13.05
C PRO A 37 23.73 3.68 13.61
N ALA A 38 23.58 3.71 14.94
CA ALA A 38 22.46 4.41 15.53
C ALA A 38 22.49 5.84 14.96
N LEU A 39 21.44 6.22 14.22
CA LEU A 39 21.30 7.57 13.70
C LEU A 39 21.34 8.51 14.90
N LYS A 40 22.47 9.19 15.11
CA LYS A 40 22.55 10.30 16.04
C LYS A 40 21.82 11.45 15.37
N THR A 41 20.54 11.59 15.67
CA THR A 41 19.74 12.71 15.18
C THR A 41 20.10 13.96 15.97
N GLU A 42 21.33 14.44 15.81
CA GLU A 42 21.81 15.72 16.35
C GLU A 42 21.77 16.81 15.25
N VAL A 43 20.79 16.72 14.34
CA VAL A 43 20.58 17.76 13.32
C VAL A 43 19.66 18.82 13.92
N GLU A 44 20.22 19.97 14.25
CA GLU A 44 19.40 21.11 14.66
C GLU A 44 18.69 21.72 13.43
N PRO A 45 17.36 21.95 13.51
CA PRO A 45 16.61 22.54 12.42
C PRO A 45 16.99 24.02 12.25
N THR A 46 17.43 24.36 11.05
CA THR A 46 17.71 25.73 10.59
C THR A 46 16.87 26.04 9.35
N LEU A 47 16.70 27.32 9.02
CA LEU A 47 15.99 27.73 7.81
C LEU A 47 16.62 27.19 6.51
N LYS A 48 17.90 26.79 6.53
CA LYS A 48 18.62 26.32 5.35
C LYS A 48 18.56 24.80 5.15
N ASN A 49 18.35 24.02 6.21
CA ASN A 49 18.30 22.55 6.14
C ASN A 49 16.90 21.97 6.44
N THR A 50 15.91 22.84 6.65
CA THR A 50 14.52 22.44 6.95
C THR A 50 13.60 22.73 5.77
N LEU A 51 12.88 21.71 5.31
CA LEU A 51 11.82 21.84 4.31
C LEU A 51 10.46 21.64 4.97
N GLY A 52 9.59 22.64 4.86
CA GLY A 52 8.21 22.53 5.31
C GLY A 52 7.35 21.78 4.27
N ILE A 53 6.52 20.85 4.71
CA ILE A 53 5.55 20.14 3.88
C ILE A 53 4.13 20.26 4.43
N ASP A 54 3.16 20.51 3.55
CA ASP A 54 1.73 20.40 3.83
C ASP A 54 1.11 19.33 2.93
N MET A 55 0.39 18.39 3.52
CA MET A 55 -0.27 17.30 2.79
C MET A 55 -1.76 17.59 2.67
N GLY A 56 -2.32 17.45 1.46
CA GLY A 56 -3.67 17.89 1.16
C GLY A 56 -4.51 16.91 0.33
N LEU A 57 -5.76 17.30 0.11
CA LEU A 57 -6.71 16.59 -0.79
C LEU A 57 -6.71 17.15 -2.21
N LYS A 58 -6.10 18.33 -2.43
CA LYS A 58 -5.94 18.94 -3.75
C LYS A 58 -4.63 18.47 -4.39
N GLU A 59 -3.53 18.66 -3.67
CA GLU A 59 -2.20 18.14 -3.97
C GLU A 59 -1.80 17.14 -2.89
N PHE A 60 -1.04 16.10 -3.25
CA PHE A 60 -0.57 15.09 -2.30
C PHE A 60 0.32 15.72 -1.24
N LEU A 61 1.22 16.59 -1.69
CA LEU A 61 2.15 17.33 -0.85
C LEU A 61 2.50 18.65 -1.53
N VAL A 62 2.64 19.71 -0.75
CA VAL A 62 3.17 21.00 -1.17
C VAL A 62 4.35 21.36 -0.26
N THR A 63 5.47 21.78 -0.83
CA THR A 63 6.66 22.20 -0.08
C THR A 63 6.60 23.70 0.21
N SER A 64 7.34 24.16 1.23
CA SER A 64 7.51 25.60 1.53
C SER A 64 8.23 26.38 0.42
N GLU A 65 8.88 25.67 -0.50
CA GLU A 65 9.51 26.23 -1.71
C GLU A 65 8.52 26.38 -2.87
N GLY A 66 7.26 25.98 -2.69
CA GLY A 66 6.19 26.13 -3.67
C GLY A 66 6.05 24.97 -4.66
N GLU A 67 6.84 23.90 -4.51
CA GLU A 67 6.69 22.70 -5.33
C GLU A 67 5.50 21.86 -4.87
N SER A 68 4.81 21.21 -5.80
CA SER A 68 3.68 20.34 -5.48
C SER A 68 3.82 18.96 -6.11
N VAL A 69 3.44 17.95 -5.34
CA VAL A 69 3.31 16.56 -5.79
C VAL A 69 1.82 16.27 -5.97
N PRO A 70 1.36 15.87 -7.17
CA PRO A 70 -0.05 15.59 -7.41
C PRO A 70 -0.50 14.27 -6.78
N ILE A 71 -1.80 14.18 -6.44
CA ILE A 71 -2.38 12.96 -5.89
C ILE A 71 -2.40 11.84 -6.94
N PRO A 72 -1.73 10.70 -6.68
CA PRO A 72 -1.74 9.59 -7.61
C PRO A 72 -3.14 8.96 -7.69
N GLN A 73 -3.69 8.89 -8.90
CA GLN A 73 -5.06 8.44 -9.15
C GLN A 73 -5.16 6.93 -9.44
N TYR A 74 -4.36 6.08 -8.78
CA TYR A 74 -4.29 4.64 -9.09
C TYR A 74 -5.63 3.91 -8.93
N TYR A 75 -6.48 4.38 -8.01
CA TYR A 75 -7.74 3.72 -7.67
C TYR A 75 -8.97 4.27 -8.40
N ARG A 76 -8.85 5.35 -9.20
CA ARG A 76 -10.03 6.04 -9.79
C ARG A 76 -10.93 5.12 -10.61
N LYS A 77 -10.35 4.26 -11.46
CA LYS A 77 -11.13 3.29 -12.26
C LYS A 77 -11.90 2.31 -11.37
N TYR A 78 -11.29 1.88 -10.25
CA TYR A 78 -11.93 0.97 -9.30
C TYR A 78 -13.05 1.66 -8.51
N GLN A 79 -12.83 2.90 -8.07
CA GLN A 79 -13.80 3.73 -7.36
C GLN A 79 -15.02 4.05 -8.24
N GLN A 80 -14.80 4.46 -9.50
CA GLN A 80 -15.90 4.76 -10.43
C GLN A 80 -16.77 3.53 -10.70
N ARG A 81 -16.14 2.36 -10.84
CA ARG A 81 -16.86 1.09 -11.01
C ARG A 81 -17.63 0.72 -9.74
N LEU A 82 -17.02 0.91 -8.56
CA LEU A 82 -17.68 0.65 -7.28
C LEU A 82 -18.91 1.53 -7.09
N LYS A 83 -18.79 2.85 -7.32
CA LYS A 83 -19.90 3.82 -7.27
C LYS A 83 -21.06 3.39 -8.17
N THR A 84 -20.75 2.96 -9.40
CA THR A 84 -21.75 2.46 -10.35
C THR A 84 -22.48 1.22 -9.82
N LEU A 85 -21.73 0.27 -9.26
CA LEU A 85 -22.31 -0.97 -8.71
C LEU A 85 -23.16 -0.71 -7.46
N GLN A 86 -22.72 0.20 -6.58
CA GLN A 86 -23.50 0.64 -5.42
C GLN A 86 -24.80 1.33 -5.83
N LYS A 87 -24.77 2.22 -6.84
CA LYS A 87 -25.98 2.86 -7.41
C LYS A 87 -26.95 1.84 -8.02
N ARG A 88 -26.43 0.78 -8.63
CA ARG A 88 -27.26 -0.32 -9.16
C ARG A 88 -27.89 -1.14 -8.04
N LEU A 89 -27.16 -1.39 -6.96
CA LEU A 89 -27.64 -2.13 -5.79
C LEU A 89 -28.77 -1.38 -5.07
N SER A 90 -28.60 -0.07 -4.83
CA SER A 90 -29.59 0.75 -4.11
C SER A 90 -30.95 0.81 -4.80
N ARG A 91 -30.97 0.70 -6.13
CA ARG A 91 -32.20 0.66 -6.95
C ARG A 91 -32.90 -0.71 -6.95
N LYS A 92 -32.37 -1.74 -6.28
CA LYS A 92 -33.00 -3.09 -6.27
C LYS A 92 -33.75 -3.32 -4.96
N LYS A 93 -34.93 -3.96 -5.06
CA LYS A 93 -35.69 -4.44 -3.90
C LYS A 93 -34.83 -5.37 -3.05
N LYS A 94 -34.57 -4.99 -1.81
CA LYS A 94 -33.79 -5.76 -0.82
C LYS A 94 -34.35 -7.19 -0.72
N GLY A 95 -33.46 -8.18 -0.59
CA GLY A 95 -33.83 -9.60 -0.50
C GLY A 95 -34.20 -10.29 -1.83
N SER A 96 -34.45 -9.54 -2.91
CA SER A 96 -34.72 -10.15 -4.22
C SER A 96 -33.49 -10.89 -4.79
N LYS A 97 -33.72 -11.91 -5.63
CA LYS A 97 -32.64 -12.61 -6.37
C LYS A 97 -31.74 -11.64 -7.15
N ARG A 98 -32.30 -10.55 -7.68
CA ARG A 98 -31.55 -9.50 -8.41
C ARG A 98 -30.71 -8.63 -7.46
N TRP A 99 -31.19 -8.35 -6.25
CA TRP A 99 -30.45 -7.63 -5.22
C TRP A 99 -29.23 -8.44 -4.73
N LEU A 100 -29.41 -9.74 -4.47
CA LEU A 100 -28.31 -10.63 -4.09
C LEU A 100 -27.20 -10.67 -5.15
N LYS A 101 -27.56 -10.76 -6.44
CA LYS A 101 -26.59 -10.69 -7.55
C LYS A 101 -25.83 -9.36 -7.58
N ALA A 102 -26.52 -8.24 -7.34
CA ALA A 102 -25.88 -6.91 -7.30
C ALA A 102 -24.96 -6.75 -6.08
N LEU A 103 -25.36 -7.27 -4.92
CA LEU A 103 -24.57 -7.26 -3.69
C LEU A 103 -23.26 -8.03 -3.89
N LEU A 104 -23.33 -9.22 -4.50
CA LEU A 104 -22.14 -10.01 -4.85
C LEU A 104 -21.22 -9.26 -5.83
N ALA A 105 -21.77 -8.47 -6.75
CA ALA A 105 -20.96 -7.65 -7.65
C ALA A 105 -20.22 -6.52 -6.91
N VAL A 106 -20.88 -5.86 -5.96
CA VAL A 106 -20.26 -4.86 -5.06
C VAL A 106 -19.16 -5.51 -4.22
N ALA A 107 -19.44 -6.64 -3.56
CA ALA A 107 -18.45 -7.36 -2.76
C ALA A 107 -17.24 -7.82 -3.58
N LYS A 108 -17.46 -8.30 -4.82
CA LYS A 108 -16.37 -8.64 -5.76
C LYS A 108 -15.52 -7.43 -6.12
N GLN A 109 -16.09 -6.24 -6.18
CA GLN A 109 -15.38 -5.00 -6.47
C GLN A 109 -14.61 -4.48 -5.24
N HIS A 110 -15.14 -4.62 -4.03
CA HIS A 110 -14.40 -4.35 -2.78
C HIS A 110 -13.18 -5.28 -2.65
N LYS A 111 -13.33 -6.58 -2.92
CA LYS A 111 -12.18 -7.50 -2.98
C LYS A 111 -11.13 -7.10 -4.02
N LYS A 112 -11.54 -6.42 -5.10
CA LYS A 112 -10.59 -5.84 -6.07
C LYS A 112 -9.90 -4.57 -5.54
N ALA A 113 -10.51 -3.83 -4.63
CA ALA A 113 -9.86 -2.68 -4.01
C ALA A 113 -8.93 -3.12 -2.86
N ASP A 114 -9.36 -4.11 -2.06
CA ASP A 114 -8.69 -4.54 -0.81
C ASP A 114 -7.63 -5.62 -0.99
N ALA A 115 -7.70 -6.46 -2.03
CA ALA A 115 -6.79 -7.60 -2.17
C ALA A 115 -5.34 -7.13 -2.42
N THR A 116 -4.64 -6.89 -1.31
CA THR A 116 -3.21 -6.75 -1.16
C THR A 116 -2.64 -8.11 -0.76
N PRO A 117 -1.82 -8.76 -1.59
CA PRO A 117 -0.93 -9.82 -1.10
C PRO A 117 0.53 -9.39 -1.20
N ARG A 118 1.26 -9.34 -0.07
CA ARG A 118 2.73 -9.24 -0.06
C ARG A 118 3.33 -10.19 -1.11
N ARG A 119 3.99 -9.60 -2.12
CA ARG A 119 4.92 -10.13 -3.13
C ARG A 119 4.92 -11.67 -3.31
N ARG A 120 4.27 -12.15 -4.38
CA ARG A 120 4.61 -13.43 -5.00
C ARG A 120 5.53 -13.15 -6.19
N GLN A 121 6.75 -13.67 -6.16
CA GLN A 121 7.49 -14.01 -7.38
C GLN A 121 7.54 -15.55 -7.48
N SER A 122 7.46 -16.01 -8.72
CA SER A 122 6.99 -17.31 -9.20
C SER A 122 8.02 -18.46 -9.17
N GLN A 123 7.55 -19.71 -9.07
CA GLN A 123 7.58 -20.68 -10.19
C GLN A 123 6.75 -21.95 -9.90
N ALA A 124 6.43 -22.68 -10.97
CA ALA A 124 5.26 -23.53 -11.17
C ALA A 124 5.40 -24.99 -10.69
N VAL A 125 4.28 -25.57 -10.24
CA VAL A 125 3.97 -27.00 -10.38
C VAL A 125 2.48 -27.15 -10.73
N ARG A 126 2.18 -27.92 -11.78
CA ARG A 126 0.85 -28.44 -12.19
C ARG A 126 1.03 -29.97 -12.41
N PRO A 127 -0.01 -30.83 -12.39
CA PRO A 127 -1.38 -30.53 -12.82
C PRO A 127 -2.56 -31.19 -12.06
N ARG A 128 -3.75 -30.57 -12.16
CA ARG A 128 -5.02 -31.24 -12.51
C ARG A 128 -6.07 -30.17 -12.87
N ASP A 129 -7.02 -30.55 -13.71
CA ASP A 129 -7.71 -29.71 -14.69
C ASP A 129 -8.68 -28.67 -14.09
N ASP A 130 -8.44 -27.38 -14.40
CA ASP A 130 -9.41 -26.25 -14.39
C ASP A 130 -8.76 -25.00 -15.03
N ALA A 131 -8.24 -25.15 -16.25
CA ALA A 131 -7.34 -24.19 -16.89
C ALA A 131 -7.98 -22.79 -17.08
N SER A 132 -9.30 -22.71 -17.27
CA SER A 132 -10.01 -21.44 -17.52
C SER A 132 -10.32 -20.65 -16.24
N ARG A 133 -10.58 -21.30 -15.10
CA ARG A 133 -10.88 -20.61 -13.83
C ARG A 133 -9.61 -20.16 -13.11
N LYS A 134 -8.55 -20.96 -13.18
CA LYS A 134 -7.24 -20.68 -12.57
C LYS A 134 -6.56 -19.45 -13.20
N GLY A 135 -6.64 -19.31 -14.53
CA GLY A 135 -6.09 -18.16 -15.27
C GLY A 135 -6.80 -16.82 -14.98
N MET A 136 -8.10 -16.85 -14.68
CA MET A 136 -8.88 -15.64 -14.38
C MET A 136 -8.64 -15.13 -12.94
N LEU A 137 -8.40 -16.05 -11.99
CA LEU A 137 -8.06 -15.74 -10.61
C LEU A 137 -6.63 -15.18 -10.47
N THR A 138 -5.66 -15.75 -11.19
CA THR A 138 -4.28 -15.22 -11.23
C THR A 138 -4.19 -13.86 -11.92
N LYS A 139 -4.91 -13.64 -13.04
CA LYS A 139 -4.98 -12.32 -13.70
C LYS A 139 -5.56 -11.22 -12.79
N ARG A 140 -6.52 -11.55 -11.90
CA ARG A 140 -7.06 -10.58 -10.92
C ARG A 140 -6.07 -10.27 -9.80
N GLY A 141 -5.36 -11.26 -9.27
CA GLY A 141 -4.33 -11.03 -8.25
C GLY A 141 -3.20 -10.12 -8.74
N ASN A 142 -2.75 -10.31 -9.99
CA ASN A 142 -1.64 -9.56 -10.56
C ASN A 142 -1.95 -8.07 -10.78
N ALA A 143 -3.18 -7.74 -11.19
CA ALA A 143 -3.59 -6.35 -11.40
C ALA A 143 -3.64 -5.56 -10.07
N HIS A 144 -4.04 -6.19 -8.96
CA HIS A 144 -4.10 -5.54 -7.65
C HIS A 144 -2.72 -5.39 -7.01
N GLN A 145 -1.87 -6.39 -7.23
CA GLN A 145 -0.47 -6.31 -6.81
C GLN A 145 0.25 -5.14 -7.49
N ALA A 146 0.05 -4.96 -8.79
CA ALA A 146 0.64 -3.85 -9.53
C ALA A 146 0.21 -2.47 -8.99
N VAL A 147 -1.03 -2.32 -8.51
CA VAL A 147 -1.50 -1.05 -7.94
C VAL A 147 -0.88 -0.81 -6.55
N ALA A 148 -0.81 -1.84 -5.71
CA ALA A 148 -0.18 -1.75 -4.40
C ALA A 148 1.32 -1.45 -4.51
N ASP A 149 2.01 -2.09 -5.46
CA ASP A 149 3.43 -1.86 -5.71
C ASP A 149 3.68 -0.46 -6.26
N LYS A 150 2.85 0.03 -7.19
CA LYS A 150 2.90 1.43 -7.65
C LYS A 150 2.71 2.44 -6.52
N ARG A 151 1.78 2.16 -5.60
CA ARG A 151 1.57 3.03 -4.43
C ARG A 151 2.78 3.04 -3.50
N LYS A 152 3.36 1.88 -3.21
CA LYS A 152 4.56 1.79 -2.36
C LYS A 152 5.76 2.47 -3.01
N ASP A 153 5.94 2.24 -4.31
CA ASP A 153 7.00 2.86 -5.11
C ASP A 153 6.84 4.39 -5.13
N PHE A 154 5.63 4.90 -5.31
CA PHE A 154 5.33 6.33 -5.22
C PHE A 154 5.76 6.91 -3.86
N HIS A 155 5.28 6.32 -2.75
CA HIS A 155 5.65 6.81 -1.41
C HIS A 155 7.16 6.75 -1.15
N PHE A 156 7.83 5.68 -1.58
CA PHE A 156 9.27 5.52 -1.42
C PHE A 156 10.05 6.58 -2.20
N LYS A 157 9.68 6.82 -3.46
CA LYS A 157 10.31 7.84 -4.30
C LYS A 157 10.09 9.24 -3.76
N THR A 158 8.86 9.58 -3.38
CA THR A 158 8.55 10.89 -2.80
C THR A 158 9.32 11.12 -1.50
N ALA A 159 9.41 10.10 -0.63
CA ALA A 159 10.20 10.22 0.59
C ALA A 159 11.69 10.45 0.30
N ASN A 160 12.28 9.69 -0.63
CA ASN A 160 13.69 9.88 -1.00
C ASN A 160 13.94 11.25 -1.63
N GLU A 161 13.03 11.74 -2.47
CA GLU A 161 13.17 13.07 -3.08
C GLU A 161 13.18 14.17 -2.01
N LEU A 162 12.30 14.08 -1.00
CA LEU A 162 12.29 15.02 0.12
C LEU A 162 13.57 14.95 0.95
N LEU A 163 14.05 13.74 1.25
CA LEU A 163 15.28 13.53 2.02
C LEU A 163 16.55 13.97 1.27
N LEU A 164 16.51 14.06 -0.07
CA LEU A 164 17.59 14.64 -0.86
C LEU A 164 17.59 16.17 -0.84
N LYS A 165 16.43 16.79 -0.57
CA LYS A 165 16.25 18.25 -0.58
C LYS A 165 16.56 18.88 0.77
N ALA A 166 16.30 18.17 1.87
CA ALA A 166 16.51 18.69 3.21
C ALA A 166 16.86 17.58 4.21
N GLU A 167 17.67 17.95 5.20
CA GLU A 167 18.03 17.09 6.32
C GLU A 167 16.87 16.97 7.31
N VAL A 168 16.08 18.04 7.45
CA VAL A 168 14.92 18.10 8.34
C VAL A 168 13.65 18.34 7.51
N ILE A 169 12.65 17.49 7.70
CA ILE A 169 11.31 17.66 7.12
C ILE A 169 10.36 18.08 8.23
N ALA A 170 9.88 19.32 8.16
CA ALA A 170 8.83 19.82 9.05
C ALA A 170 7.47 19.57 8.40
N HIS A 171 6.54 18.92 9.12
CA HIS A 171 5.19 18.69 8.60
C HIS A 171 4.14 19.26 9.56
N VAL A 172 3.00 19.66 9.00
CA VAL A 172 1.85 20.03 9.83
C VAL A 172 1.28 18.77 10.48
N ASP A 173 1.04 18.84 11.79
CA ASP A 173 0.31 17.81 12.51
C ASP A 173 -1.19 17.87 12.16
N ALA A 174 -1.68 16.84 11.47
CA ALA A 174 -3.06 16.76 11.03
C ALA A 174 -4.05 16.55 12.19
N GLU A 175 -3.61 16.03 13.34
CA GLU A 175 -4.48 15.78 14.50
C GLU A 175 -4.82 17.08 15.25
N ARG A 176 -3.93 18.08 15.21
CA ARG A 176 -4.19 19.42 15.77
C ARG A 176 -5.31 20.18 15.06
N ARG A 177 -5.61 19.87 13.79
CA ARG A 177 -6.73 20.48 13.04
C ARG A 177 -8.10 19.95 13.49
N ALA A 178 -8.16 18.82 14.21
CA ALA A 178 -9.41 18.16 14.63
C ALA A 178 -9.93 18.56 16.03
N GLY A 179 -9.37 19.61 16.66
CA GLY A 179 -9.89 20.13 17.93
C GLY A 179 -9.51 19.30 19.17
N GLY A 180 -8.39 18.59 19.15
CA GLY A 180 -7.84 17.95 20.35
C GLY A 180 -7.32 18.98 21.35
N LYS A 181 -7.92 19.05 22.54
CA LYS A 181 -7.42 19.86 23.66
C LYS A 181 -5.96 19.50 23.97
N LEU A 182 -5.11 20.53 24.05
CA LEU A 182 -3.75 20.45 24.56
C LEU A 182 -3.76 19.77 25.95
N LYS A 183 -3.05 18.65 26.10
CA LYS A 183 -2.59 18.19 27.40
C LYS A 183 -1.23 18.84 27.63
N TYR A 184 -1.14 19.66 28.69
CA TYR A 184 0.12 20.11 29.27
C TYR A 184 0.85 18.94 29.93
#